data_AF-A0A224YMT5-F1
#
_entry.id   AF-A0A224YMT5-F1
#
_cell.length_a   1.000
_cell.length_b   1.000
_cell.length_c   1.000
_cell.angle_alpha   90.00
_cell.angle_beta   90.00
_cell.angle_gamma   90.00
#
_symmetry.space_group_name_H-M   'P 1'
#
loop_
_entity.id
_entity.type
_entity.pdbx_description
1 polymer ?
#
loop_
_entity_poly.entity_id
_entity_poly.type
_entity_poly.pdbx_seq_one_letter_code
_entity_poly.pdbx_strand_id
1 'polypeptide(L)'
;MARFLCTYEPIWLYNTTASADRKCEVDEMKMINRLSVILMRSYYENGRKVSAYIQGTFDSSDRKRMFITIPSAAKAIVQSVTEDLMYLSKRLRCAVVRITVLPGLQAAGPEIIYDLRVRNFSLSRGPSKGCKNKFAKLATRSSRIYESKCQDILSTKIEQQLIIQGKEVPRNDHLR
;
A
#
# COMPACT_ATOMS: atom_id res chain seq x y z
N MET A 1 -12.00 -3.73 -7.81
CA MET A 1 -10.73 -3.86 -7.07
C MET A 1 -9.77 -4.86 -7.70
N ALA A 2 -10.15 -6.14 -7.84
CA ALA A 2 -9.24 -7.23 -8.25
C ALA A 2 -8.35 -6.92 -9.49
N ARG A 3 -8.91 -6.35 -10.56
CA ARG A 3 -8.13 -5.98 -11.76
C ARG A 3 -6.98 -5.02 -11.49
N PHE A 4 -7.13 -4.11 -10.54
CA PHE A 4 -6.09 -3.15 -10.17
C PHE A 4 -5.02 -3.78 -9.29
N LEU A 5 -5.40 -4.70 -8.39
CA LEU A 5 -4.47 -5.41 -7.50
C LEU A 5 -3.74 -6.58 -8.18
N CYS A 6 -4.30 -7.13 -9.27
CA CYS A 6 -3.68 -8.19 -10.05
C CYS A 6 -2.49 -7.63 -10.87
N THR A 7 -1.32 -7.57 -10.23
CA THR A 7 -0.04 -7.14 -10.81
C THR A 7 1.12 -7.68 -9.98
N TYR A 8 2.26 -7.92 -10.61
CA TYR A 8 3.52 -8.22 -9.91
C TYR A 8 4.26 -6.96 -9.45
N GLU A 9 3.83 -5.79 -9.93
CA GLU A 9 4.45 -4.53 -9.59
C GLU A 9 3.95 -4.01 -8.24
N PRO A 10 4.83 -3.35 -7.46
CA PRO A 10 4.40 -2.62 -6.28
C PRO A 10 3.33 -1.57 -6.60
N ILE A 11 2.36 -1.45 -5.71
CA ILE A 11 1.29 -0.44 -5.77
C ILE A 11 1.53 0.56 -4.66
N TRP A 12 1.83 1.80 -5.04
CA TRP A 12 2.16 2.86 -4.11
C TRP A 12 0.95 3.67 -3.75
N LEU A 13 0.80 3.97 -2.47
CA LEU A 13 -0.10 5.02 -2.04
C LEU A 13 0.58 6.37 -2.33
N TYR A 14 0.00 7.12 -3.27
CA TYR A 14 0.59 8.34 -3.80
C TYR A 14 0.12 9.58 -3.04
N ASN A 15 -1.21 9.72 -2.90
CA ASN A 15 -1.87 10.70 -2.04
C ASN A 15 -2.95 10.03 -1.20
N THR A 16 -3.21 10.57 -0.02
CA THR A 16 -4.31 10.12 0.85
C THR A 16 -4.96 11.30 1.58
N THR A 17 -6.22 11.15 1.98
CA THR A 17 -6.88 12.08 2.92
C THR A 17 -6.74 11.66 4.38
N ALA A 18 -6.18 10.49 4.66
CA ALA A 18 -5.92 10.06 6.01
C ALA A 18 -4.94 11.03 6.71
N SER A 19 -5.21 11.34 7.98
CA SER A 19 -4.25 11.98 8.86
C SER A 19 -3.20 10.95 9.29
N ALA A 20 -2.30 10.59 8.38
CA ALA A 20 -1.32 9.54 8.62
C ALA A 20 0.11 10.11 8.71
N ASP A 21 0.78 9.77 9.80
CA ASP A 21 2.24 9.93 9.98
C ASP A 21 3.05 8.92 9.13
N ARG A 22 2.35 7.97 8.50
CA ARG A 22 2.94 6.95 7.64
C ARG A 22 3.41 7.54 6.32
N LYS A 23 4.62 7.15 5.90
CA LYS A 23 5.22 7.56 4.63
C LYS A 23 5.56 6.34 3.79
N CYS A 24 5.65 6.54 2.47
CA CYS A 24 6.10 5.51 1.54
C CYS A 24 5.30 4.20 1.64
N GLU A 25 3.99 4.30 1.85
CA GLU A 25 3.14 3.11 1.93
C GLU A 25 3.03 2.43 0.55
N VAL A 26 3.30 1.13 0.53
CA VAL A 26 3.34 0.30 -0.66
C VAL A 26 2.74 -1.07 -0.40
N ASP A 27 1.98 -1.56 -1.37
CA ASP A 27 1.40 -2.89 -1.39
C ASP A 27 2.08 -3.74 -2.47
N GLU A 28 2.63 -4.89 -2.08
CA GLU A 28 3.07 -5.94 -2.99
C GLU A 28 2.06 -7.08 -2.98
N MET A 29 1.48 -7.41 -4.15
CA MET A 29 0.59 -8.57 -4.26
C MET A 29 1.39 -9.86 -4.09
N LYS A 30 0.96 -10.71 -3.14
CA LYS A 30 1.58 -12.02 -2.89
C LYS A 30 0.72 -13.15 -3.44
N MET A 31 -0.59 -13.08 -3.22
CA MET A 31 -1.54 -14.01 -3.81
C MET A 31 -2.83 -13.29 -4.19
N ILE A 32 -3.45 -13.68 -5.30
CA ILE A 32 -4.77 -13.17 -5.70
C ILE A 32 -5.54 -14.26 -6.42
N ASN A 33 -6.82 -14.39 -6.11
CA ASN A 33 -7.76 -15.24 -6.83
C ASN A 33 -9.09 -14.49 -7.05
N ARG A 34 -10.15 -15.21 -7.44
CA ARG A 34 -11.45 -14.59 -7.72
C ARG A 34 -12.14 -14.03 -6.48
N LEU A 35 -11.85 -14.60 -5.30
CA LEU A 35 -12.52 -14.33 -4.03
C LEU A 35 -11.68 -13.44 -3.10
N SER A 36 -10.35 -13.55 -3.14
CA SER A 36 -9.49 -12.87 -2.18
C SER A 36 -8.14 -12.43 -2.75
N VAL A 37 -7.46 -11.58 -1.98
CA VAL A 37 -6.10 -11.12 -2.20
C VAL A 37 -5.33 -11.13 -0.88
N ILE A 38 -4.05 -11.45 -0.96
CA ILE A 38 -3.07 -11.25 0.10
C ILE A 38 -2.01 -10.29 -0.42
N LEU A 39 -1.85 -9.18 0.29
CA LEU A 39 -0.85 -8.16 0.04
C LEU A 39 0.19 -8.19 1.16
N MET A 40 1.46 -7.96 0.84
CA MET A 40 2.42 -7.48 1.82
C MET A 40 2.40 -5.96 1.76
N ARG A 41 1.94 -5.33 2.85
CA ARG A 41 1.96 -3.87 2.98
C ARG A 41 3.20 -3.46 3.76
N SER A 42 3.94 -2.49 3.24
CA SER A 42 5.07 -1.87 3.92
C SER A 42 4.92 -0.36 3.95
N TYR A 43 5.40 0.28 5.02
CA TYR A 43 5.47 1.74 5.14
C TYR A 43 6.54 2.13 6.16
N TYR A 44 6.93 3.40 6.16
CA TYR A 44 7.73 3.98 7.25
C TYR A 44 6.83 4.66 8.27
N GLU A 45 7.05 4.36 9.54
CA GLU A 45 6.46 5.02 10.70
C GLU A 45 7.58 5.37 11.66
N ASN A 46 7.70 6.64 12.04
CA ASN A 46 8.80 7.14 12.88
C ASN A 46 10.21 6.69 12.41
N GLY A 47 10.42 6.70 11.08
CA GLY A 47 11.68 6.31 10.44
C GLY A 47 11.95 4.80 10.38
N ARG A 48 11.06 3.95 10.91
CA ARG A 48 11.19 2.48 10.90
C ARG A 48 10.27 1.86 9.86
N LYS A 49 10.79 0.88 9.12
CA LYS A 49 9.98 0.09 8.18
C LYS A 49 9.08 -0.84 8.98
N VAL A 50 7.78 -0.71 8.81
CA VAL A 50 6.77 -1.65 9.29
C VAL A 50 6.29 -2.48 8.09
N SER A 51 6.02 -3.76 8.31
CA SER A 51 5.48 -4.64 7.26
C SER A 51 4.50 -5.64 7.83
N ALA A 52 3.39 -5.85 7.14
CA ALA A 52 2.35 -6.78 7.56
C ALA A 52 1.62 -7.36 6.34
N TYR A 53 1.17 -8.61 6.49
CA TYR A 53 0.25 -9.20 5.52
C TYR A 53 -1.15 -8.64 5.74
N ILE A 54 -1.77 -8.20 4.65
CA ILE A 54 -3.15 -7.73 4.60
C ILE A 54 -3.95 -8.72 3.75
N GLN A 55 -5.00 -9.28 4.35
CA GLN A 55 -5.95 -10.13 3.64
C GLN A 55 -7.21 -9.34 3.29
N GLY A 56 -7.54 -9.33 2.00
CA GLY A 56 -8.76 -8.73 1.48
C GLY A 56 -9.67 -9.78 0.84
N THR A 57 -10.97 -9.66 1.07
CA THR A 57 -12.01 -10.48 0.42
C THR A 57 -12.80 -9.61 -0.53
N PHE A 58 -12.94 -10.01 -1.79
CA PHE A 58 -13.75 -9.30 -2.77
C PHE A 58 -15.23 -9.57 -2.55
N ASP A 59 -16.04 -8.52 -2.69
CA ASP A 59 -17.49 -8.66 -2.71
C ASP A 59 -17.88 -9.38 -4.03
N SER A 60 -18.62 -10.50 -3.90
CA SER A 60 -19.08 -11.29 -5.03
C SER A 60 -20.13 -10.57 -5.88
N SER A 61 -20.89 -9.67 -5.25
CA SER A 61 -21.96 -8.88 -5.88
C SER A 61 -21.43 -7.58 -6.46
N ASP A 62 -20.40 -6.99 -5.84
CA ASP A 62 -19.70 -5.82 -6.39
C ASP A 62 -18.18 -6.02 -6.39
N ARG A 63 -17.64 -6.49 -7.51
CA ARG A 63 -16.19 -6.69 -7.69
C ARG A 63 -15.36 -5.40 -7.61
N LYS A 64 -15.98 -4.22 -7.49
CA LYS A 64 -15.30 -2.95 -7.17
C LYS A 64 -14.97 -2.83 -5.69
N ARG A 65 -15.68 -3.54 -4.81
CA ARG A 65 -15.52 -3.53 -3.36
C ARG A 65 -14.65 -4.69 -2.86
N MET A 66 -13.94 -4.41 -1.78
CA MET A 66 -13.13 -5.36 -1.02
C MET A 66 -13.28 -5.09 0.47
N PHE A 67 -13.37 -6.14 1.27
CA PHE A 67 -13.40 -6.08 2.72
C PHE A 67 -12.04 -6.49 3.29
N ILE A 68 -11.54 -5.74 4.25
CA ILE A 68 -10.33 -6.04 5.02
C ILE A 68 -10.74 -6.17 6.48
N THR A 69 -10.35 -7.27 7.09
CA THR A 69 -10.55 -7.54 8.51
C THR A 69 -9.22 -7.39 9.22
N ILE A 70 -9.14 -6.48 10.18
CA ILE A 70 -7.91 -6.26 10.96
C ILE A 70 -8.10 -6.93 12.34
N PRO A 71 -7.42 -8.05 12.63
CA PRO A 71 -7.45 -8.65 13.95
C PRO A 71 -6.67 -7.75 14.91
N SER A 72 -7.31 -7.28 15.98
CA SER A 72 -6.61 -6.59 17.07
C SER A 72 -6.25 -7.62 18.15
N ALA A 73 -4.96 -7.82 18.41
CA ALA A 73 -4.50 -8.69 19.51
C ALA A 73 -4.78 -8.09 20.91
N ALA A 74 -5.03 -6.77 20.98
CA ALA A 74 -5.17 -6.04 22.24
C ALA A 74 -6.62 -5.66 22.58
N LYS A 75 -7.58 -5.88 21.67
CA LYS A 75 -9.01 -5.61 21.89
C LYS A 75 -9.80 -6.73 21.23
N ALA A 76 -10.80 -7.28 21.91
CA ALA A 76 -11.77 -8.24 21.36
C ALA A 76 -12.65 -7.68 20.23
N ILE A 77 -12.19 -6.63 19.53
CA ILE A 77 -12.92 -5.81 18.59
C ILE A 77 -12.24 -5.94 17.24
N VAL A 78 -13.00 -6.46 16.29
CA VAL A 78 -12.59 -6.56 14.88
C VAL A 78 -12.90 -5.22 14.20
N GLN A 79 -11.87 -4.51 13.76
CA GLN A 79 -12.07 -3.36 12.88
C GLN A 79 -12.36 -3.86 11.47
N SER A 80 -13.46 -3.37 10.90
CA SER A 80 -13.86 -3.69 9.53
C SER A 80 -13.58 -2.51 8.63
N VAL A 81 -12.75 -2.74 7.61
CA VAL A 81 -12.40 -1.74 6.61
C VAL A 81 -12.99 -2.17 5.27
N THR A 82 -13.74 -1.28 4.63
CA THR A 82 -14.25 -1.50 3.28
C THR A 82 -13.49 -0.61 2.31
N GLU A 83 -12.91 -1.19 1.27
CA GLU A 83 -12.29 -0.48 0.16
C GLU A 83 -13.13 -0.58 -1.11
N ASP A 84 -13.67 0.56 -1.56
CA ASP A 84 -14.43 0.67 -2.81
C ASP A 84 -13.58 1.33 -3.90
N LEU A 85 -13.52 0.71 -5.08
CA LEU A 85 -12.86 1.28 -6.25
C LEU A 85 -13.72 2.38 -6.89
N MET A 86 -13.36 3.64 -6.66
CA MET A 86 -14.07 4.83 -7.17
C MET A 86 -13.70 5.19 -8.61
N TYR A 87 -12.47 4.88 -9.02
CA TYR A 87 -12.01 5.07 -10.38
C TYR A 87 -10.81 4.20 -10.68
N LEU A 88 -10.74 3.70 -11.91
CA LEU A 88 -9.62 2.95 -12.43
C LEU A 88 -9.24 3.52 -13.79
N SER A 89 -7.98 3.93 -13.93
CA SER A 89 -7.49 4.40 -15.22
C SER A 89 -7.54 3.29 -16.28
N LYS A 90 -7.79 3.65 -17.54
CA LYS A 90 -7.92 2.70 -18.66
C LYS A 90 -6.71 1.75 -18.80
N ARG A 91 -5.50 2.24 -18.51
CA ARG A 91 -4.24 1.48 -18.57
C ARG A 91 -3.81 0.89 -17.22
N LEU A 92 -4.73 0.81 -16.24
CA LEU A 92 -4.50 0.26 -14.89
C LEU A 92 -3.34 0.93 -14.11
N ARG A 93 -2.93 2.14 -14.52
CA ARG A 93 -1.78 2.89 -13.99
C ARG A 93 -2.00 3.36 -12.56
N CYS A 94 -3.22 3.75 -12.27
CA CYS A 94 -3.65 4.29 -11.00
C CYS A 94 -5.13 4.02 -10.76
N ALA A 95 -5.51 4.10 -9.49
CA ALA A 95 -6.85 3.95 -9.00
C ALA A 95 -7.14 4.99 -7.90
N VAL A 96 -8.41 5.38 -7.79
CA VAL A 96 -8.93 6.10 -6.63
C VAL A 96 -9.77 5.14 -5.83
N VAL A 97 -9.45 5.00 -4.55
CA VAL A 97 -10.09 4.06 -3.63
C VAL A 97 -10.73 4.86 -2.50
N ARG A 98 -11.99 4.56 -2.19
CA ARG A 98 -12.67 5.05 -0.99
C ARG A 98 -12.54 3.99 0.08
N ILE A 99 -12.08 4.39 1.25
CA ILE A 99 -11.93 3.54 2.41
C ILE A 99 -12.97 3.98 3.43
N THR A 100 -13.77 3.03 3.89
CA THR A 100 -14.71 3.22 5.01
C THR A 100 -14.19 2.40 6.16
N VAL A 101 -13.73 3.06 7.22
CA VAL A 101 -13.34 2.41 8.47
C VAL A 101 -14.55 2.47 9.39
N LEU A 102 -15.10 1.31 9.70
CA LEU A 102 -16.13 1.21 10.72
C LEU A 102 -15.43 1.12 12.08
N PRO A 103 -15.52 2.15 12.94
CA PRO A 103 -15.12 1.97 14.32
C PRO A 103 -15.96 0.85 14.92
N GLY A 104 -15.39 0.07 15.83
CA GLY A 104 -16.12 -1.02 16.50
C GLY A 104 -17.20 -0.47 17.43
N LEU A 105 -17.08 -0.72 18.73
CA LEU A 105 -18.08 -0.29 19.73
C LEU A 105 -18.09 1.22 20.07
N GLN A 106 -17.50 2.09 19.24
CA GLN A 106 -17.45 3.53 19.51
C GLN A 106 -18.60 4.26 18.82
N ALA A 107 -19.22 5.22 19.53
CA ALA A 107 -20.32 6.07 19.04
C ALA A 107 -19.92 7.06 17.92
N ALA A 108 -18.68 7.03 17.44
CA ALA A 108 -18.25 7.81 16.29
C ALA A 108 -18.77 7.16 15.00
N GLY A 109 -19.23 7.98 14.05
CA GLY A 109 -19.62 7.49 12.74
C GLY A 109 -18.45 6.89 11.94
N PRO A 110 -18.71 6.29 10.77
CA PRO A 110 -17.68 5.77 9.89
C PRO A 110 -16.67 6.85 9.48
N GLU A 111 -15.38 6.54 9.58
CA GLU A 111 -14.33 7.39 9.00
C GLU A 111 -14.21 7.10 7.50
N ILE A 112 -14.24 8.17 6.69
CA ILE A 112 -14.12 8.08 5.24
C ILE A 112 -12.78 8.66 4.79
N ILE A 113 -11.98 7.81 4.15
CA ILE A 113 -10.68 8.16 3.58
C ILE A 113 -10.72 7.95 2.06
N TYR A 114 -9.99 8.77 1.33
CA TYR A 114 -9.73 8.55 -0.09
C TYR A 114 -8.23 8.39 -0.33
N ASP A 115 -7.91 7.36 -1.11
CA ASP A 115 -6.56 7.03 -1.54
C ASP A 115 -6.42 7.17 -3.04
N LEU A 116 -5.33 7.77 -3.48
CA LEU A 116 -4.83 7.71 -4.85
C LEU A 116 -3.66 6.74 -4.90
N ARG A 117 -3.89 5.55 -5.48
CA ARG A 117 -2.87 4.51 -5.61
C ARG A 117 -2.33 4.44 -7.03
N VAL A 118 -1.03 4.16 -7.17
CA VAL A 118 -0.30 4.18 -8.46
C VAL A 118 0.59 2.95 -8.57
N ARG A 119 0.51 2.22 -9.69
CA ARG A 119 1.42 1.10 -9.97
C ARG A 119 2.83 1.58 -10.31
N ASN A 120 3.84 0.81 -9.93
CA ASN A 120 5.25 1.20 -9.98
C ASN A 120 5.70 1.78 -11.34
N PHE A 121 5.39 1.12 -12.46
CA PHE A 121 5.79 1.59 -13.80
C PHE A 121 5.28 2.98 -14.18
N SER A 122 4.24 3.47 -13.49
CA SER A 122 3.64 4.75 -13.78
C SER A 122 4.21 5.91 -12.98
N LEU A 123 5.08 5.65 -11.99
CA LEU A 123 5.56 6.67 -11.04
C LEU A 123 6.40 7.76 -11.71
N SER A 124 7.24 7.41 -12.70
CA SER A 124 8.04 8.40 -13.45
C SER A 124 7.19 9.49 -14.12
N ARG A 125 5.95 9.15 -14.49
CA ARG A 125 4.97 10.06 -15.11
C ARG A 125 3.90 10.52 -14.12
N GLY A 126 3.86 9.94 -12.93
CA GLY A 126 2.80 10.09 -11.93
C GLY A 126 1.42 9.54 -12.35
N PRO A 127 0.40 9.79 -11.51
CA PRO A 127 -0.97 9.37 -11.78
C PRO A 127 -1.55 10.01 -13.04
N SER A 128 -2.39 9.26 -13.75
CA SER A 128 -3.09 9.76 -14.94
C SER A 128 -4.01 10.96 -14.62
N LYS A 129 -4.28 11.81 -15.63
CA LYS A 129 -5.21 12.96 -15.50
C LYS A 129 -6.58 12.53 -14.95
N GLY A 130 -7.09 11.38 -15.38
CA GLY A 130 -8.36 10.84 -14.89
C GLY A 130 -8.36 10.52 -13.39
N CYS A 131 -7.29 9.87 -12.89
CA CYS A 131 -7.17 9.60 -11.45
C CYS A 131 -7.03 10.90 -10.66
N LYS A 132 -6.19 11.83 -11.12
CA LYS A 132 -6.00 13.15 -10.48
C LYS A 132 -7.32 13.91 -10.38
N ASN A 133 -8.07 13.99 -11.48
CA ASN A 133 -9.35 14.69 -11.51
C ASN A 133 -10.41 14.02 -10.62
N LYS A 134 -10.50 12.68 -10.62
CA LYS A 134 -11.45 12.00 -9.73
C LYS A 134 -11.07 12.19 -8.26
N PHE A 135 -9.79 12.05 -7.93
CA PHE A 135 -9.30 12.20 -6.57
C PHE A 135 -9.56 13.61 -6.05
N ALA A 136 -9.17 14.65 -6.79
CA ALA A 136 -9.37 16.05 -6.38
C ALA A 136 -10.85 16.42 -6.17
N LYS A 137 -11.78 15.76 -6.86
CA LYS A 137 -13.23 15.96 -6.64
C LYS A 137 -13.73 15.33 -5.34
N LEU A 138 -13.09 14.27 -4.86
CA LEU A 138 -13.49 13.54 -3.64
C LEU A 138 -12.71 14.00 -2.41
N ALA A 139 -11.46 14.42 -2.61
CA ALA A 139 -10.49 14.76 -1.59
C ALA A 139 -10.10 16.24 -1.70
N THR A 140 -10.86 17.12 -1.04
CA THR A 140 -10.58 18.57 -1.03
C THR A 140 -9.27 18.90 -0.32
N ARG A 141 -8.92 18.13 0.72
CA ARG A 141 -7.63 18.18 1.43
C ARG A 141 -7.00 16.80 1.41
N SER A 142 -5.73 16.73 1.02
CA SER A 142 -4.97 15.48 0.97
C SER A 142 -3.49 15.75 1.15
N SER A 143 -2.77 14.72 1.57
CA SER A 143 -1.32 14.74 1.71
C SER A 143 -0.70 13.85 0.64
N ARG A 144 0.39 14.33 0.02
CA ARG A 144 1.26 13.47 -0.78
C ARG A 144 2.16 12.68 0.18
N ILE A 145 2.25 11.38 -0.05
CA ILE A 145 3.02 10.47 0.81
C ILE A 145 4.06 9.64 0.04
N TYR A 146 3.94 9.59 -1.29
CA TYR A 146 4.98 9.05 -2.15
C TYR A 146 5.98 10.12 -2.61
N GLU A 147 7.26 9.82 -2.43
CA GLU A 147 8.43 10.52 -2.99
C GLU A 147 9.35 9.51 -3.69
N SER A 148 10.26 9.97 -4.55
CA SER A 148 11.18 9.07 -5.28
C SER A 148 12.03 8.19 -4.35
N LYS A 149 12.52 8.74 -3.24
CA LYS A 149 13.26 8.01 -2.19
C LYS A 149 12.46 6.86 -1.55
N CYS A 150 11.13 6.85 -1.70
CA CYS A 150 10.33 5.77 -1.14
C CYS A 150 10.69 4.41 -1.74
N GLN A 151 11.20 4.37 -2.98
CA GLN A 151 11.65 3.13 -3.62
C GLN A 151 12.65 2.34 -2.75
N ASP A 152 13.42 3.01 -1.89
CA ASP A 152 14.37 2.39 -0.97
C ASP A 152 13.71 1.40 0.01
N ILE A 153 12.39 1.55 0.29
CA ILE A 153 11.66 0.60 1.13
C ILE A 153 11.59 -0.81 0.51
N LEU A 154 11.67 -0.90 -0.82
CA LEU A 154 11.64 -2.15 -1.56
C LEU A 154 13.01 -2.82 -1.62
N SER A 155 14.08 -2.09 -1.29
CA SER A 155 15.40 -2.66 -1.14
C SER A 155 15.34 -3.69 -0.01
N THR A 156 15.50 -4.96 -0.36
CA THR A 156 15.89 -5.97 0.61
C THR A 156 17.22 -5.50 1.18
N LYS A 157 17.31 -5.30 2.50
CA LYS A 157 18.63 -5.19 3.13
C LYS A 157 19.34 -6.52 2.95
N ILE A 158 19.99 -6.71 1.80
CA ILE A 158 21.00 -7.76 1.59
C ILE A 158 22.13 -7.60 2.62
N GLU A 159 22.27 -6.41 3.22
CA GLU A 159 23.20 -6.10 4.31
C GLU A 159 23.07 -7.02 5.54
N GLN A 160 21.91 -7.60 5.84
CA GLN A 160 21.79 -8.51 7.00
C GLN A 160 22.31 -9.93 6.73
N GLN A 161 22.53 -10.34 5.48
CA GLN A 161 23.11 -11.65 5.17
C GLN A 161 24.64 -11.59 4.95
N LEU A 162 25.17 -10.44 4.52
CA LEU A 162 26.61 -10.26 4.32
C LEU A 162 27.38 -10.02 5.63
N ILE A 163 26.72 -9.52 6.68
CA ILE A 163 27.35 -9.36 8.01
C ILE A 163 27.39 -10.69 8.79
N ILE A 164 26.53 -11.67 8.45
CA ILE A 164 26.49 -12.99 9.12
C ILE A 164 27.53 -13.96 8.55
N GLN A 165 27.99 -13.77 7.31
CA GLN A 165 29.07 -14.59 6.72
C GLN A 165 30.43 -13.90 6.84
N GLY A 166 30.83 -13.55 8.07
CA GLY A 166 32.16 -13.02 8.36
C GLY A 166 33.27 -13.83 7.67
N LYS A 167 33.78 -13.27 6.58
CA LYS A 167 35.14 -13.50 6.09
C LYS A 167 35.62 -12.17 5.54
N GLU A 168 36.49 -11.52 6.30
CA GLU A 168 37.40 -10.53 5.77
C GLU A 168 38.10 -11.12 4.55
N VAL A 169 38.01 -10.43 3.42
CA VAL A 169 38.84 -10.73 2.25
C VAL A 169 40.25 -10.25 2.60
N PRO A 170 41.27 -11.13 2.66
CA PRO A 170 42.63 -10.68 2.90
C PRO A 170 43.09 -9.77 1.77
N ARG A 171 43.63 -8.60 2.10
CA ARG A 171 44.45 -7.82 1.15
C ARG A 171 45.73 -8.61 0.90
N ASN A 172 45.84 -9.20 -0.29
CA ASN A 172 47.11 -9.67 -0.80
C ASN A 172 47.89 -8.49 -1.39
N ASP A 173 48.49 -7.69 -0.51
CA ASP A 173 49.68 -6.92 -0.87
C ASP A 173 50.86 -7.90 -0.80
N HIS A 174 51.11 -8.68 -1.85
CA HIS A 174 52.41 -9.29 -2.18
C HIS A 174 52.32 -10.04 -3.52
N LEU A 175 52.42 -9.31 -4.62
CA LEU A 175 53.10 -9.77 -5.83
C LEU A 175 54.00 -8.63 -6.29
N ARG A 176 55.27 -8.83 -5.97
CA ARG A 176 56.52 -8.32 -6.56
C ARG A 176 56.43 -7.26 -7.65
#